data_AF-A0A412ZBV5-F1
#
_entry.id   AF-A0A412ZBV5-F1
#
_cell.length_a   1.000
_cell.length_b   1.000
_cell.length_c   1.000
_cell.angle_alpha   90.00
_cell.angle_beta   90.00
_cell.angle_gamma   90.00
#
_symmetry.space_group_name_H-M   'P 1'
#
loop_
_entity.id
_entity.type
_entity.pdbx_description
1 polymer ?
#
loop_
_entity_poly.entity_id
_entity_poly.type
_entity_poly.pdbx_seq_one_letter_code
_entity_poly.pdbx_strand_id
1 'polypeptide(L)'
;MRLNELMKSYSGNACVSIDGYCEEAVYDYYSLPLNEWGDPVQDIFSGDNPNNYIPTCLAKEPWWKEIEDREVERWCIIGGGMYKVELCINLQ
;
A
#
# COMPACT_ATOMS: atom_id res chain seq x y z
N MET A 1 -5.59 8.63 -14.55
CA MET A 1 -4.55 7.62 -14.17
C MET A 1 -5.20 6.71 -13.16
N ARG A 2 -5.08 5.39 -13.34
CA ARG A 2 -5.65 4.45 -12.37
C ARG A 2 -4.81 4.37 -11.10
N LEU A 3 -5.43 4.03 -9.98
CA LEU A 3 -4.73 3.86 -8.71
C LEU A 3 -3.59 2.85 -8.82
N ASN A 4 -3.84 1.68 -9.42
CA ASN A 4 -2.80 0.67 -9.63
C ASN A 4 -1.61 1.17 -10.47
N GLU A 5 -1.85 2.02 -11.47
CA GLU A 5 -0.81 2.64 -12.30
C GLU A 5 -0.01 3.66 -11.49
N LEU A 6 -0.67 4.49 -10.68
CA LEU A 6 -0.02 5.45 -9.80
C LEU A 6 0.91 4.72 -8.83
N MET A 7 0.42 3.68 -8.15
CA MET A 7 1.21 2.92 -7.18
C MET A 7 2.42 2.23 -7.84
N LYS A 8 2.27 1.71 -9.06
CA LYS A 8 3.38 1.16 -9.86
C LYS A 8 4.39 2.22 -10.31
N SER A 9 3.98 3.48 -10.44
CA SER A 9 4.91 4.55 -10.82
C SER A 9 5.65 5.14 -9.62
N TYR A 10 5.06 5.08 -8.43
CA TYR A 10 5.50 5.85 -7.27
C TYR A 10 6.81 5.35 -6.66
N SER A 11 7.09 4.04 -6.67
CA SER A 11 8.37 3.42 -6.21
C SER A 11 8.99 4.07 -4.96
N GLY A 12 8.14 4.50 -4.00
CA GLY A 12 8.50 5.42 -2.94
C GLY A 12 8.30 4.83 -1.54
N ASN A 13 9.01 5.41 -0.59
CA ASN A 13 9.10 5.05 0.83
C ASN A 13 8.20 5.93 1.73
N ALA A 14 7.10 6.43 1.16
CA ALA A 14 6.13 7.26 1.87
C ALA A 14 5.03 6.39 2.52
N CYS A 15 4.43 6.92 3.59
CA CYS A 15 3.13 6.43 4.07
C CYS A 15 2.06 6.72 3.00
N VAL A 16 0.94 6.01 3.00
CA VAL A 16 -0.15 6.21 2.05
C VAL A 16 -1.42 6.55 2.81
N SER A 17 -2.11 7.58 2.36
CA SER A 17 -3.47 7.90 2.75
C SER A 17 -4.34 7.90 1.51
N ILE A 18 -5.41 7.11 1.53
CA ILE A 18 -6.42 7.08 0.47
C ILE A 18 -7.74 7.46 1.10
N ASP A 19 -8.31 8.58 0.64
CA ASP A 19 -9.53 9.13 1.22
C ASP A 19 -10.67 8.10 1.25
N GLY A 20 -11.21 7.86 2.44
CA GLY A 20 -12.24 6.85 2.69
C GLY A 20 -11.76 5.40 2.88
N TYR A 21 -10.45 5.11 2.80
CA TYR A 21 -9.91 3.74 2.88
C TYR A 21 -8.80 3.57 3.93
N CYS A 22 -7.81 4.47 3.95
CA CYS A 22 -6.73 4.42 4.93
C CYS A 22 -6.10 5.80 5.16
N GLU A 23 -5.50 5.99 6.34
CA GLU A 23 -4.85 7.23 6.75
C GLU A 23 -3.48 6.91 7.38
N GLU A 24 -2.43 7.59 6.91
CA GLU A 24 -1.04 7.48 7.34
C GLU A 24 -0.50 6.03 7.40
N ALA A 25 -1.00 5.15 6.53
CA ALA A 25 -0.70 3.73 6.56
C ALA A 25 0.60 3.42 5.83
N VAL A 26 1.50 2.65 6.47
CA VAL A 26 2.76 2.24 5.85
C VAL A 26 2.54 0.99 5.02
N TYR A 27 2.51 1.17 3.70
CA TYR A 27 2.43 0.06 2.76
C TYR A 27 3.70 -0.05 1.91
N ASP A 28 4.16 -1.28 1.78
CA ASP A 28 5.11 -1.73 0.80
C ASP A 28 4.36 -2.28 -0.42
N TYR A 29 4.30 -1.47 -1.48
CA TYR A 29 3.61 -1.87 -2.70
C TYR A 29 4.36 -3.00 -3.46
N TYR A 30 5.67 -3.17 -3.23
CA TYR A 30 6.52 -4.10 -3.99
C TYR A 30 7.02 -5.31 -3.20
N SER A 31 7.05 -5.25 -1.87
CA SER A 31 7.55 -6.37 -1.06
C SER A 31 6.40 -7.28 -0.63
N LEU A 32 6.09 -8.24 -1.49
CA LEU A 32 5.86 -9.57 -0.93
C LEU A 32 7.22 -10.04 -0.41
N PRO A 33 7.37 -10.50 0.85
CA PRO A 33 8.58 -11.20 1.23
C PRO A 33 8.70 -12.40 0.31
N LEU A 34 9.72 -12.37 -0.54
CA LEU A 34 10.09 -13.46 -1.41
C LEU A 34 11.11 -14.31 -0.66
N ASN A 35 11.00 -15.63 -0.78
CA ASN A 35 12.05 -16.52 -0.33
C ASN A 35 13.29 -16.37 -1.24
N GLU A 36 14.36 -17.10 -0.91
CA GLU A 36 15.61 -17.11 -1.69
C GLU A 36 15.45 -17.54 -3.16
N TRP A 37 14.29 -18.09 -3.54
CA TRP A 37 13.92 -18.50 -4.89
C TRP A 37 13.01 -17.51 -5.63
N GLY A 38 12.65 -16.38 -4.99
CA GLY A 38 11.78 -15.37 -5.60
C GLY A 38 10.28 -15.69 -5.51
N ASP A 39 9.89 -16.71 -4.74
CA ASP A 39 8.49 -17.06 -4.51
C ASP A 39 7.96 -16.40 -3.22
N PRO A 40 6.66 -16.03 -3.16
CA PRO A 40 6.06 -15.51 -1.93
C PRO A 40 6.23 -16.48 -0.75
N VAL A 41 6.76 -15.98 0.39
CA VAL A 41 6.90 -16.78 1.62
C VAL A 41 5.53 -17.14 2.16
N GLN A 42 5.14 -18.42 2.03
CA GLN A 42 3.79 -18.89 2.34
C GLN A 42 3.51 -18.98 3.87
N ASP A 43 4.55 -19.16 4.68
CA ASP A 43 4.45 -19.42 6.13
C ASP A 43 3.98 -18.22 6.97
N ILE A 44 3.98 -17.02 6.39
CA ILE A 44 3.44 -15.79 7.01
C ILE A 44 1.90 -15.76 6.91
N PHE A 45 1.30 -16.68 6.14
CA PHE A 45 -0.15 -16.75 5.89
C PHE A 45 -0.88 -17.82 6.73
N SER A 46 -0.21 -18.47 7.68
CA SER A 46 -0.86 -19.47 8.55
C SER A 46 -1.76 -18.80 9.60
N GLY A 47 -3.04 -19.18 9.61
CA GLY A 47 -4.12 -18.56 10.39
C GLY A 47 -4.06 -18.69 11.91
N ASP A 48 -2.97 -19.23 12.47
CA ASP A 48 -2.79 -19.46 13.91
C ASP A 48 -1.78 -18.50 14.58
N ASN A 49 -1.39 -17.39 13.93
CA ASN A 49 -0.50 -16.41 14.54
C ASN A 49 -1.27 -15.34 15.35
N PRO A 50 -1.12 -15.25 16.68
CA PRO A 50 -1.77 -14.23 17.51
C PRO A 50 -1.19 -12.81 17.32
N ASN A 51 -0.10 -12.66 16.55
CA ASN A 51 0.38 -11.36 16.10
C ASN A 51 -0.26 -10.99 14.76
N ASN A 52 -1.40 -10.28 14.85
CA ASN A 52 -1.96 -9.40 13.83
C ASN A 52 -0.89 -8.86 12.87
N TYR A 53 -0.83 -9.38 11.65
CA TYR A 53 -0.03 -8.76 10.61
C TYR A 53 -0.94 -7.81 9.81
N ILE A 54 -0.81 -6.53 10.14
CA ILE A 54 -1.22 -5.40 9.30
C ILE A 54 -0.72 -5.71 7.89
N PRO A 55 -1.57 -5.67 6.84
CA PRO A 55 -1.13 -5.93 5.48
C PRO A 55 0.04 -5.00 5.16
N THR A 56 1.26 -5.53 5.03
CA THR A 56 2.39 -4.70 4.58
C THR A 56 2.24 -4.33 3.12
N CYS A 57 1.29 -4.92 2.38
CA CYS A 57 1.04 -4.63 0.99
C CYS A 57 -0.35 -4.03 0.80
N LEU A 58 -0.40 -2.83 0.22
CA LEU A 58 -1.64 -2.13 -0.10
C LEU A 58 -2.59 -3.00 -0.95
N ALA A 59 -2.04 -3.82 -1.85
CA ALA A 59 -2.82 -4.70 -2.72
C ALA A 59 -3.55 -5.85 -1.98
N LYS A 60 -3.23 -6.08 -0.70
CA LYS A 60 -3.86 -7.10 0.14
C LYS A 60 -4.97 -6.55 1.04
N GLU A 61 -5.18 -5.24 1.04
CA GLU A 61 -6.28 -4.65 1.77
C GLU A 61 -7.62 -5.19 1.24
N PRO A 62 -8.59 -5.53 2.11
CA PRO A 62 -9.86 -6.11 1.68
C PRO A 62 -10.61 -5.26 0.65
N TRP A 63 -10.46 -3.93 0.75
CA TRP A 63 -11.06 -2.94 -0.13
C TRP A 63 -10.25 -2.67 -1.40
N TRP A 64 -9.02 -3.18 -1.52
CA TRP A 64 -8.14 -2.86 -2.66
C TRP A 64 -8.77 -3.23 -4.00
N LYS A 65 -9.42 -4.40 -4.09
CA LYS A 65 -10.07 -4.88 -5.32
C LYS A 65 -11.19 -3.97 -5.81
N GLU A 66 -11.81 -3.21 -4.92
CA GLU A 66 -12.86 -2.26 -5.28
C GLU A 66 -12.29 -0.98 -5.90
N ILE A 67 -11.03 -0.66 -5.60
CA ILE A 67 -10.44 0.64 -5.92
C ILE A 67 -9.21 0.60 -6.83
N GLU A 68 -8.62 -0.58 -7.08
CA GLU A 68 -7.37 -0.70 -7.83
C GLU A 68 -7.45 -0.10 -9.25
N ASP A 69 -8.64 -0.13 -9.85
CA ASP A 69 -8.93 0.42 -11.18
C ASP A 69 -9.66 1.77 -11.16
N ARG A 70 -9.93 2.35 -9.98
CA ARG A 70 -10.55 3.70 -9.87
C ARG A 70 -9.58 4.76 -10.39
N GLU A 71 -10.15 5.82 -10.99
CA GLU A 71 -9.37 6.96 -11.44
C GLU A 71 -8.94 7.81 -10.24
N VAL A 72 -7.66 8.15 -10.22
CA VAL A 72 -7.12 9.11 -9.26
C VAL A 72 -7.56 10.51 -9.69
N GLU A 73 -8.40 11.14 -8.87
CA GLU A 73 -8.82 12.53 -9.04
C GLU A 73 -7.65 13.47 -8.76
N ARG A 74 -6.99 13.24 -7.62
CA ARG A 74 -5.88 14.06 -7.15
C ARG A 74 -4.96 13.22 -6.29
N TRP A 75 -3.67 13.53 -6.35
CA TRP A 75 -2.71 13.02 -5.38
C TRP A 75 -1.69 14.12 -5.07
N CYS A 76 -1.09 14.05 -3.88
CA CYS A 76 0.01 14.91 -3.49
C CYS A 76 0.93 14.19 -2.50
N ILE A 77 2.16 14.69 -2.40
CA ILE A 77 3.10 14.25 -1.36
C ILE A 77 3.13 15.35 -0.31
N ILE A 78 2.92 14.97 0.95
CA ILE A 78 3.04 15.85 2.10
C ILE A 78 4.14 15.36 3.04
N GLY A 79 4.52 16.22 3.98
CA GLY A 79 5.61 15.96 4.92
C GLY A 79 6.99 16.22 4.34
N GLY A 80 8.01 15.57 4.92
CA GLY A 80 9.42 15.78 4.61
C GLY A 80 10.19 16.57 5.68
N GLY A 81 11.52 16.44 5.66
CA GLY A 81 12.40 17.01 6.69
C GLY A 81 12.29 16.24 8.01
N MET A 82 11.66 16.86 9.02
CA MET A 82 11.42 16.23 10.33
C MET A 82 10.13 15.40 10.39
N TYR A 83 9.25 15.55 9.40
CA TYR A 83 7.98 14.81 9.30
C TYR A 83 8.11 13.66 8.30
N LYS A 84 7.40 12.56 8.58
CA LYS A 84 7.33 11.41 7.65
C LYS A 84 6.76 11.87 6.31
N VAL A 85 7.31 11.33 5.23
CA VAL A 85 6.77 11.55 3.89
C VAL A 85 5.50 10.72 3.73
N GLU A 86 4.46 11.32 3.18
CA GLU A 86 3.16 10.69 2.98
C GLU A 86 2.62 11.03 1.58
N LEU A 87 2.08 10.02 0.90
CA LEU A 87 1.34 10.10 -0.35
C LEU A 87 -0.15 10.11 -0.03
N CYS A 88 -0.81 11.24 -0.28
CA CYS A 88 -2.26 11.38 -0.14
C CYS A 88 -2.92 11.22 -1.51
N ILE A 89 -3.97 10.41 -1.59
CA ILE A 89 -4.67 10.05 -2.83
C ILE A 89 -6.19 10.23 -2.63
N ASN A 90 -6.80 10.95 -3.57
CA ASN A 90 -8.25 11.07 -3.71
C ASN A 90 -8.68 10.36 -5.01
N LEU A 91 -9.76 9.59 -4.92
CA LEU A 91 -10.30 8.77 -6.02
C LEU A 91 -11.64 9.34 -6.50
N GLN A 92 -11.89 9.28 -7.81
CA GLN A 92 -13.21 9.54 -8.41
C GLN A 92 -14.20 8.40 -8.14
#